data_AF-H6R404-F1
#
_entry.id   AF-H6R404-F1
#
_cell.length_a   1.000
_cell.length_b   1.000
_cell.length_c   1.000
_cell.angle_alpha   90.00
_cell.angle_beta   90.00
_cell.angle_gamma   90.00
#
_symmetry.space_group_name_H-M   'P 1'
#
loop_
_entity.id
_entity.type
_entity.pdbx_description
1 polymer ?
#
loop_
_entity_poly.entity_id
_entity_poly.type
_entity_poly.pdbx_seq_one_letter_code
_entity_poly.pdbx_strand_id
1 'polypeptide(L)'
;MDSVELALARSVVEVAAGRRSLARDVLEQALNEAPDEARLLARLAEEHLESGDIARARQTADVACRADPKQADAWMVAALAAGAQARHEQAVRHAQRAIELLPADPAARLLYCLMVDRYAKSTKAMRAEGKFSLTIAGLHAAPGSRVKVAGAEVAISAIDLDARSGPNRATVRDLRTLVGAGVDTAPAHQRLTEYVWRTLLRLVGLFWGWAAIVAVTSTFAGPSVLRLVDSAVLGAFGFIGVRSLRRARRRLPKGYLGMRARRPEAVLGLLVFVVALPLALIGHAAITIDRGDTATTLGYVVVLTALGASALAHLLLFIAWVRPACGAEDRDANWVYAMSGVILVVPPAVVIGGVLALLHGVALRPDGAWAFAVFAAIVVATLCVEAALSFIAETPWVPGAIMLPILLLPAAGCALLMVWALRRLVFG
;
A
#
# COMPACT_ATOMS: atom_id res chain seq x y z
N MET A 1 -34.52 -4.87 25.18
CA MET A 1 -34.46 -5.06 23.72
C MET A 1 -35.57 -4.20 23.17
N ASP A 2 -35.20 -3.15 22.43
CA ASP A 2 -36.14 -2.11 22.01
C ASP A 2 -37.13 -2.69 20.97
N SER A 3 -38.35 -2.14 20.87
CA SER A 3 -39.40 -2.67 19.98
C SER A 3 -38.93 -2.77 18.52
N VAL A 4 -38.10 -1.81 18.09
CA VAL A 4 -37.41 -1.78 16.78
C VAL A 4 -36.46 -2.97 16.62
N GLU A 5 -35.61 -3.25 17.61
CA GLU A 5 -34.67 -4.38 17.54
C GLU A 5 -35.39 -5.72 17.52
N LEU A 6 -36.48 -5.84 18.29
CA LEU A 6 -37.32 -7.04 18.28
C LEU A 6 -37.96 -7.26 16.90
N ALA A 7 -38.48 -6.20 16.28
CA ALA A 7 -39.07 -6.28 14.94
C ALA A 7 -38.04 -6.66 13.87
N LEU A 8 -36.83 -6.07 13.93
CA LEU A 8 -35.73 -6.44 13.05
C LEU A 8 -35.27 -7.88 13.23
N ALA A 9 -35.11 -8.35 14.48
CA ALA A 9 -34.72 -9.72 14.76
C ALA A 9 -35.80 -10.71 14.30
N ARG A 10 -37.07 -10.41 14.56
CA ARG A 10 -38.19 -11.25 14.13
C ARG A 10 -38.30 -11.30 12.60
N SER A 11 -38.16 -10.17 11.90
CA SER A 11 -38.20 -10.17 10.44
C SER A 11 -37.08 -11.03 9.83
N VAL A 12 -35.87 -11.01 10.41
CA VAL A 12 -34.78 -11.92 10.01
C VAL A 12 -35.17 -13.40 10.16
N VAL A 13 -35.75 -13.77 11.30
CA VAL A 13 -36.15 -15.16 11.57
C VAL A 13 -37.26 -15.61 10.61
N GLU A 14 -38.27 -14.77 10.37
CA GLU A 14 -39.36 -15.09 9.45
C GLU A 14 -38.85 -15.23 8.00
N VAL A 15 -37.91 -14.38 7.57
CA VAL A 15 -37.23 -14.51 6.27
C VAL A 15 -36.46 -15.83 6.18
N ALA A 16 -35.71 -16.20 7.22
CA ALA A 16 -34.98 -17.46 7.26
C ALA A 16 -35.92 -18.68 7.23
N ALA A 17 -37.12 -18.56 7.80
CA ALA A 17 -38.17 -19.57 7.74
C ALA A 17 -38.98 -19.57 6.43
N GLY A 18 -38.60 -18.75 5.43
CA GLY A 18 -39.31 -18.62 4.15
C GLY A 18 -40.64 -17.84 4.22
N ARG A 19 -41.00 -17.32 5.39
CA ARG A 19 -42.27 -16.63 5.69
C ARG A 19 -42.15 -15.13 5.42
N ARG A 20 -41.85 -14.77 4.16
CA ARG A 20 -41.54 -13.37 3.77
C ARG A 20 -42.73 -12.40 3.84
N SER A 21 -43.97 -12.87 3.71
CA SER A 21 -45.15 -12.02 3.95
C SER A 21 -45.20 -11.57 5.41
N LEU A 22 -45.06 -12.51 6.34
CA LEU A 22 -45.02 -12.23 7.77
C LEU A 22 -43.85 -11.33 8.16
N ALA A 23 -42.69 -11.47 7.51
CA ALA A 23 -41.56 -10.55 7.73
C ALA A 23 -41.90 -9.11 7.35
N ARG A 24 -42.62 -8.89 6.24
CA ARG A 24 -43.10 -7.56 5.83
C ARG A 24 -44.15 -7.03 6.78
N ASP A 25 -45.13 -7.85 7.17
CA ASP A 25 -46.18 -7.44 8.12
C ASP A 25 -45.58 -7.00 9.46
N VAL A 26 -44.56 -7.72 9.96
CA VAL A 26 -43.83 -7.36 11.19
C VAL A 26 -43.11 -6.02 11.04
N LEU A 27 -42.48 -5.76 9.89
CA LEU A 27 -41.79 -4.49 9.63
C LEU A 27 -42.78 -3.33 9.47
N GLU A 28 -43.90 -3.53 8.77
CA GLU A 28 -44.95 -2.53 8.59
C GLU A 28 -45.63 -2.19 9.92
N GLN A 29 -45.90 -3.18 10.77
CA GLN A 29 -46.43 -2.96 12.11
C GLN A 29 -45.47 -2.12 12.97
N ALA A 30 -44.18 -2.42 12.94
CA ALA A 30 -43.17 -1.66 13.68
C ALA A 30 -43.01 -0.23 13.13
N LEU A 31 -43.16 -0.04 11.81
CA LEU A 31 -43.15 1.29 11.18
C LEU A 31 -44.39 2.12 11.53
N ASN A 32 -45.53 1.51 11.89
CA ASN A 32 -46.67 2.28 12.42
C ASN A 32 -46.34 2.92 13.78
N GLU A 33 -45.47 2.28 14.57
CA GLU A 33 -45.02 2.80 15.86
C GLU A 33 -43.84 3.78 15.70
N ALA A 34 -42.96 3.55 14.71
CA ALA A 34 -41.81 4.39 14.41
C ALA A 34 -41.66 4.66 12.89
N PRO A 35 -42.43 5.63 12.33
CA PRO A 35 -42.53 5.84 10.87
C PRO A 35 -41.23 6.24 10.17
N ASP A 36 -40.33 6.92 10.89
CA ASP A 36 -39.05 7.43 10.37
C ASP A 36 -37.85 6.56 10.79
N GLU A 37 -38.07 5.34 11.28
CA GLU A 37 -36.97 4.46 11.68
C GLU A 37 -36.25 3.90 10.46
N ALA A 38 -35.12 4.51 10.12
CA ALA A 38 -34.37 4.22 8.90
C ALA A 38 -33.91 2.76 8.77
N ARG A 39 -33.66 2.06 9.89
CA ARG A 39 -33.29 0.63 9.86
C ARG A 39 -34.46 -0.25 9.42
N LEU A 40 -35.66 0.02 9.94
CA LEU A 40 -36.88 -0.70 9.56
C LEU A 40 -37.25 -0.40 8.10
N LEU A 41 -37.16 0.86 7.68
CA LEU A 41 -37.39 1.27 6.29
C LEU A 41 -36.38 0.62 5.32
N ALA A 42 -35.09 0.60 5.67
CA ALA A 42 -34.06 -0.06 4.85
C ALA A 42 -34.35 -1.56 4.70
N ARG A 43 -34.76 -2.21 5.80
CA ARG A 43 -35.08 -3.65 5.76
C ARG A 43 -36.35 -3.94 4.97
N LEU A 44 -37.40 -3.13 5.11
CA LEU A 44 -38.62 -3.26 4.30
C LEU A 44 -38.32 -3.05 2.81
N ALA A 45 -37.47 -2.08 2.48
CA ALA A 45 -37.04 -1.83 1.11
C ALA A 45 -36.26 -3.03 0.52
N GLU A 46 -35.44 -3.71 1.33
CA GLU A 46 -34.75 -4.94 0.94
C GLU A 46 -35.75 -6.09 0.66
N GLU A 47 -36.78 -6.26 1.50
CA GLU A 47 -37.83 -7.27 1.24
C GLU A 47 -38.62 -6.96 -0.05
N HIS A 48 -38.86 -5.68 -0.36
CA HIS A 48 -39.46 -5.28 -1.64
C HIS A 48 -38.56 -5.59 -2.85
N LEU A 49 -37.24 -5.40 -2.73
CA LEU A 49 -36.31 -5.79 -3.79
C LEU A 49 -36.41 -7.29 -4.08
N GLU A 50 -36.46 -8.11 -3.03
CA GLU A 50 -36.52 -9.54 -3.22
C GLU A 50 -37.87 -10.04 -3.74
N SER A 51 -38.97 -9.39 -3.36
CA SER A 51 -40.27 -9.68 -3.98
C SER A 51 -40.37 -9.19 -5.42
N GLY A 52 -39.37 -8.46 -5.92
CA GLY A 52 -39.34 -7.89 -7.28
C GLY A 52 -40.13 -6.58 -7.42
N ASP A 53 -40.62 -6.00 -6.33
CA ASP A 53 -41.30 -4.71 -6.34
C ASP A 53 -40.27 -3.57 -6.27
N ILE A 54 -39.53 -3.41 -7.37
CA ILE A 54 -38.41 -2.46 -7.47
C ILE A 54 -38.87 -1.01 -7.27
N ALA A 55 -40.13 -0.70 -7.63
CA ALA A 55 -40.70 0.63 -7.47
C ALA A 55 -40.89 0.99 -5.99
N ARG A 56 -41.54 0.10 -5.21
CA ARG A 56 -41.68 0.29 -3.76
C ARG A 56 -40.34 0.24 -3.05
N ALA A 57 -39.46 -0.69 -3.43
CA ALA A 57 -38.12 -0.77 -2.88
C ALA A 57 -37.36 0.56 -2.96
N ARG A 58 -37.37 1.21 -4.15
CA ARG A 58 -36.73 2.51 -4.32
C ARG A 58 -37.39 3.58 -3.46
N GLN A 59 -38.72 3.66 -3.46
CA GLN A 59 -39.43 4.68 -2.68
C GLN A 59 -39.13 4.55 -1.19
N THR A 60 -39.20 3.34 -0.65
CA THR A 60 -38.93 3.06 0.77
C THR A 60 -37.46 3.31 1.10
N ALA A 61 -36.52 2.92 0.23
CA ALA A 61 -35.09 3.22 0.42
C ALA A 61 -34.77 4.72 0.36
N ASP A 62 -35.44 5.48 -0.53
CA ASP A 62 -35.30 6.92 -0.62
C ASP A 62 -35.79 7.62 0.67
N VAL A 63 -36.87 7.11 1.30
CA VAL A 63 -37.33 7.58 2.61
C VAL A 63 -36.31 7.22 3.69
N ALA A 64 -35.81 5.97 3.71
CA ALA A 64 -34.80 5.53 4.66
C ALA A 64 -33.52 6.41 4.62
N CYS A 65 -33.03 6.74 3.42
CA CYS A 65 -31.87 7.61 3.22
C CYS A 65 -32.10 9.04 3.73
N ARG A 66 -33.35 9.55 3.67
CA ARG A 66 -33.71 10.88 4.20
C ARG A 66 -33.90 10.86 5.71
N ALA A 67 -34.49 9.80 6.24
CA ALA A 67 -34.74 9.63 7.67
C ALA A 67 -33.44 9.53 8.47
N ASP A 68 -32.47 8.74 7.97
CA ASP A 68 -31.09 8.77 8.49
C ASP A 68 -30.05 8.73 7.37
N PRO A 69 -29.43 9.88 7.04
CA PRO A 69 -28.35 9.97 6.05
C PRO A 69 -27.08 9.18 6.42
N LYS A 70 -26.95 8.68 7.65
CA LYS A 70 -25.82 7.84 8.11
C LYS A 70 -26.13 6.34 8.11
N GLN A 71 -27.37 5.93 7.84
CA GLN A 71 -27.72 4.51 7.78
C GLN A 71 -27.24 3.89 6.46
N ALA A 72 -26.07 3.26 6.48
CA ALA A 72 -25.40 2.77 5.28
C ALA A 72 -26.21 1.73 4.48
N ASP A 73 -26.93 0.84 5.16
CA ASP A 73 -27.77 -0.19 4.52
C ASP A 73 -28.87 0.43 3.66
N ALA A 74 -29.42 1.60 4.07
CA ALA A 74 -30.41 2.33 3.26
C ALA A 74 -29.81 2.77 1.90
N TRP A 75 -28.57 3.27 1.91
CA TRP A 75 -27.85 3.66 0.70
C TRP A 75 -27.49 2.46 -0.18
N MET A 76 -27.17 1.31 0.41
CA MET A 76 -26.91 0.08 -0.34
C MET A 76 -28.17 -0.43 -1.05
N VAL A 77 -29.31 -0.47 -0.35
CA VAL A 77 -30.60 -0.87 -0.94
C VAL A 77 -31.05 0.12 -2.01
N ALA A 78 -30.88 1.43 -1.78
CA ALA A 78 -31.18 2.46 -2.79
C ALA A 78 -30.34 2.29 -4.07
N ALA A 79 -29.06 1.94 -3.94
CA ALA A 79 -28.18 1.68 -5.08
C ALA A 79 -28.63 0.45 -5.88
N LEU A 80 -28.99 -0.64 -5.20
CA LEU A 80 -29.53 -1.85 -5.83
C LEU A 80 -30.86 -1.56 -6.57
N ALA A 81 -31.79 -0.86 -5.92
CA ALA A 81 -33.07 -0.48 -6.52
C ALA A 81 -32.90 0.43 -7.75
N ALA A 82 -32.01 1.42 -7.66
CA ALA A 82 -31.68 2.28 -8.80
C ALA A 82 -31.01 1.52 -9.94
N GLY A 83 -30.11 0.58 -9.61
CA GLY A 83 -29.45 -0.30 -10.58
C GLY A 83 -30.45 -1.18 -11.33
N ALA A 84 -31.40 -1.78 -10.60
CA ALA A 84 -32.47 -2.60 -11.17
C ALA A 84 -33.43 -1.81 -12.08
N GLN A 85 -33.55 -0.50 -11.87
CA GLN A 85 -34.30 0.42 -12.76
C GLN A 85 -33.45 1.00 -13.90
N ALA A 86 -32.23 0.48 -14.13
CA ALA A 86 -31.26 1.01 -15.11
C ALA A 86 -30.89 2.49 -14.88
N ARG A 87 -31.10 3.02 -13.67
CA ARG A 87 -30.70 4.38 -13.28
C ARG A 87 -29.25 4.37 -12.79
N HIS A 88 -28.35 3.94 -13.67
CA HIS A 88 -26.96 3.61 -13.33
C HIS A 88 -26.19 4.78 -12.67
N GLU A 89 -26.43 6.02 -13.10
CA GLU A 89 -25.78 7.19 -12.51
C GLU A 89 -26.20 7.40 -11.04
N GLN A 90 -27.48 7.24 -10.73
CA GLN A 90 -28.00 7.31 -9.35
C GLN A 90 -27.47 6.12 -8.54
N ALA A 91 -27.48 4.92 -9.13
CA ALA A 91 -26.98 3.71 -8.48
C ALA A 91 -25.51 3.85 -8.05
N VAL A 92 -24.66 4.40 -8.91
CA VAL A 92 -23.26 4.69 -8.58
C VAL A 92 -23.16 5.72 -7.45
N ARG A 93 -23.96 6.79 -7.47
CA ARG A 93 -23.95 7.80 -6.38
C ARG A 93 -24.36 7.20 -5.03
N HIS A 94 -25.42 6.38 -5.00
CA HIS A 94 -25.86 5.73 -3.77
C HIS A 94 -24.83 4.71 -3.27
N ALA A 95 -24.23 3.92 -4.16
CA ALA A 95 -23.17 2.99 -3.79
C ALA A 95 -21.91 3.71 -3.30
N GLN A 96 -21.57 4.86 -3.89
CA GLN A 96 -20.48 5.71 -3.43
C GLN A 96 -20.75 6.24 -2.01
N ARG A 97 -21.99 6.63 -1.72
CA ARG A 97 -22.38 7.04 -0.37
C ARG A 97 -22.27 5.90 0.64
N ALA A 98 -22.63 4.68 0.25
CA ALA A 98 -22.49 3.50 1.10
C ALA A 98 -21.02 3.23 1.48
N ILE A 99 -20.07 3.32 0.53
CA ILE A 99 -18.64 3.12 0.82
C ILE A 99 -18.01 4.29 1.61
N GLU A 100 -18.59 5.49 1.58
CA GLU A 100 -18.18 6.59 2.45
C GLU A 100 -18.54 6.33 3.92
N LEU A 101 -19.72 5.75 4.15
CA LEU A 101 -20.23 5.42 5.49
C LEU A 101 -19.60 4.13 6.04
N LEU A 102 -19.42 3.13 5.18
CA LEU A 102 -18.80 1.85 5.51
C LEU A 102 -17.57 1.59 4.63
N PRO A 103 -16.45 2.29 4.89
CA PRO A 103 -15.24 2.16 4.08
C PRO A 103 -14.56 0.80 4.22
N ALA A 104 -14.94 -0.03 5.18
CA ALA A 104 -14.39 -1.37 5.37
C ALA A 104 -15.38 -2.49 5.00
N ASP A 105 -16.65 -2.17 4.72
CA ASP A 105 -17.65 -3.20 4.44
C ASP A 105 -17.45 -3.79 3.04
N PRO A 106 -17.26 -5.12 2.93
CA PRO A 106 -17.04 -5.74 1.64
C PRO A 106 -18.25 -5.69 0.70
N ALA A 107 -19.47 -5.79 1.23
CA ALA A 107 -20.68 -5.82 0.43
C ALA A 107 -20.95 -4.45 -0.21
N ALA A 108 -20.76 -3.35 0.53
CA ALA A 108 -20.84 -1.99 0.03
C ALA A 108 -19.83 -1.73 -1.09
N ARG A 109 -18.63 -2.28 -0.96
CA ARG A 109 -17.55 -2.12 -1.94
C ARG A 109 -17.73 -2.98 -3.19
N LEU A 110 -18.23 -4.20 -3.03
CA LEU A 110 -18.66 -5.07 -4.14
C LEU A 110 -19.80 -4.40 -4.92
N LEU A 111 -20.78 -3.85 -4.21
CA LEU A 111 -21.90 -3.09 -4.77
C LEU A 111 -21.42 -1.90 -5.61
N TYR A 112 -20.48 -1.11 -5.09
CA TYR A 112 -19.90 0.00 -5.86
C TYR A 112 -19.21 -0.49 -7.14
N CYS A 113 -18.42 -1.55 -7.06
CA CYS A 113 -17.79 -2.16 -8.23
C CYS A 113 -18.84 -2.56 -9.28
N LEU A 114 -19.90 -3.24 -8.87
CA LEU A 114 -20.99 -3.68 -9.74
C LEU A 114 -21.70 -2.50 -10.41
N MET A 115 -22.02 -1.45 -9.65
CA MET A 115 -22.72 -0.28 -10.19
C MET A 115 -21.87 0.52 -11.19
N VAL A 116 -20.57 0.64 -10.92
CA VAL A 116 -19.63 1.29 -11.84
C VAL A 116 -19.47 0.50 -13.13
N ASP A 117 -19.42 -0.83 -13.06
CA ASP A 117 -19.28 -1.70 -14.23
C ASP A 117 -20.51 -1.65 -15.13
N ARG A 118 -21.71 -1.70 -14.54
CA ARG A 118 -23.00 -1.55 -15.25
C ARG A 118 -23.23 -0.14 -15.80
N TYR A 119 -22.48 0.86 -15.34
CA TYR A 119 -22.61 2.22 -15.84
C TYR A 119 -21.77 2.42 -17.11
N ALA A 120 -22.40 2.36 -18.28
CA ALA A 120 -21.72 2.51 -19.58
C ALA A 120 -20.89 3.81 -19.73
N LYS A 121 -21.34 4.91 -19.09
CA LYS A 121 -20.63 6.20 -19.09
C LYS A 121 -19.54 6.29 -18.01
N SER A 122 -19.17 5.18 -17.37
CA SER A 122 -18.12 5.15 -16.35
C SER A 122 -16.76 5.52 -16.94
N THR A 123 -16.11 6.49 -16.31
CA THR A 123 -14.75 6.90 -16.70
C THR A 123 -13.75 5.79 -16.39
N LYS A 124 -12.59 5.79 -17.05
CA LYS A 124 -11.49 4.88 -16.72
C LYS A 124 -11.08 4.98 -15.24
N ALA A 125 -11.16 6.18 -14.66
CA ALA A 125 -10.86 6.42 -13.26
C ALA A 125 -11.91 5.76 -12.33
N MET A 126 -13.20 5.91 -12.64
CA MET A 126 -14.27 5.25 -11.87
C MET A 126 -14.13 3.72 -11.94
N ARG A 127 -13.92 3.16 -13.13
CA ARG A 127 -13.71 1.70 -13.28
C ARG A 127 -12.50 1.19 -12.50
N ALA A 128 -11.41 1.97 -12.46
CA ALA A 128 -10.26 1.64 -11.63
C ALA A 128 -10.61 1.67 -10.13
N GLU A 129 -11.40 2.64 -9.69
CA GLU A 129 -11.89 2.75 -8.31
C GLU A 129 -12.87 1.63 -7.94
N GLY A 130 -13.76 1.23 -8.85
CA GLY A 130 -14.66 0.08 -8.68
C GLY A 130 -13.88 -1.22 -8.52
N LYS A 131 -12.95 -1.52 -9.45
CA LYS A 131 -12.05 -2.68 -9.37
C LYS A 131 -11.22 -2.70 -8.08
N PHE A 132 -10.79 -1.53 -7.59
CA PHE A 132 -10.09 -1.43 -6.32
C PHE A 132 -11.02 -1.60 -5.11
N SER A 133 -12.25 -1.10 -5.18
CA SER A 133 -13.23 -1.31 -4.12
C SER A 133 -13.46 -2.79 -3.89
N LEU A 134 -13.56 -3.58 -4.96
CA LEU A 134 -13.57 -5.03 -4.87
C LEU A 134 -12.33 -5.61 -4.18
N THR A 135 -11.14 -5.04 -4.42
CA THR A 135 -9.91 -5.47 -3.73
C THR A 135 -10.00 -5.21 -2.22
N ILE A 136 -10.47 -4.03 -1.80
CA ILE A 136 -10.66 -3.75 -0.36
C ILE A 136 -11.80 -4.59 0.24
N ALA A 137 -12.81 -4.95 -0.57
CA ALA A 137 -13.87 -5.84 -0.14
C ALA A 137 -13.30 -7.20 0.29
N GLY A 138 -12.44 -7.81 -0.53
CA GLY A 138 -11.80 -9.06 -0.14
C GLY A 138 -10.83 -8.91 1.04
N LEU A 139 -10.24 -7.73 1.29
CA LEU A 139 -9.41 -7.50 2.49
C LEU A 139 -10.17 -7.61 3.81
N HIS A 140 -11.47 -7.33 3.81
CA HIS A 140 -12.30 -7.34 5.01
C HIS A 140 -13.29 -8.52 5.03
N ALA A 141 -13.15 -9.45 4.08
CA ALA A 141 -13.89 -10.71 4.08
C ALA A 141 -13.28 -11.72 5.08
N ALA A 142 -14.06 -12.68 5.56
CA ALA A 142 -13.63 -13.62 6.59
C ALA A 142 -12.53 -14.60 6.08
N PRO A 143 -11.49 -14.89 6.87
CA PRO A 143 -10.42 -15.82 6.47
C PRO A 143 -10.90 -17.28 6.44
N GLY A 144 -10.58 -18.02 5.36
CA GLY A 144 -10.83 -19.48 5.24
C GLY A 144 -11.70 -19.94 4.06
N SER A 145 -12.13 -19.05 3.17
CA SER A 145 -13.04 -19.36 2.07
C SER A 145 -12.35 -19.93 0.82
N ARG A 146 -12.90 -20.99 0.21
CA ARG A 146 -12.39 -21.66 -1.00
C ARG A 146 -13.19 -21.30 -2.25
N VAL A 147 -12.94 -20.11 -2.83
CA VAL A 147 -13.31 -19.80 -4.22
C VAL A 147 -12.18 -18.98 -4.84
N LYS A 148 -11.29 -19.67 -5.57
CA LYS A 148 -10.33 -19.03 -6.48
C LYS A 148 -11.11 -18.52 -7.68
N VAL A 149 -11.40 -17.22 -7.78
CA VAL A 149 -11.70 -16.69 -9.12
C VAL A 149 -11.11 -15.32 -9.41
N ALA A 150 -10.50 -15.28 -10.59
CA ALA A 150 -9.93 -14.17 -11.30
C ALA A 150 -10.89 -12.99 -11.48
N GLY A 151 -10.76 -11.97 -10.65
CA GLY A 151 -11.17 -10.59 -10.96
C GLY A 151 -12.67 -10.31 -10.88
N ALA A 152 -12.98 -9.00 -10.89
CA ALA A 152 -14.34 -8.44 -10.77
C ALA A 152 -15.36 -9.05 -11.72
N GLU A 153 -14.93 -9.48 -12.91
CA GLU A 153 -15.78 -10.05 -13.95
C GLU A 153 -16.44 -11.35 -13.50
N VAL A 154 -15.80 -12.16 -12.65
CA VAL A 154 -16.42 -13.41 -12.16
C VAL A 154 -17.23 -13.22 -10.89
N ALA A 155 -16.91 -12.23 -10.04
CA ALA A 155 -17.83 -11.85 -8.96
C ALA A 155 -19.14 -11.28 -9.54
N ILE A 156 -19.04 -10.46 -10.59
CA ILE A 156 -20.19 -9.93 -11.33
C ILE A 156 -20.93 -11.05 -12.05
N SER A 157 -20.23 -11.97 -12.72
CA SER A 157 -20.88 -13.09 -13.40
C SER A 157 -21.48 -14.11 -12.43
N ALA A 158 -20.90 -14.32 -11.24
CA ALA A 158 -21.47 -15.16 -10.19
C ALA A 158 -22.74 -14.55 -9.58
N ILE A 159 -22.78 -13.23 -9.41
CA ILE A 159 -24.01 -12.50 -9.05
C ILE A 159 -25.06 -12.68 -10.15
N ASP A 160 -24.67 -12.60 -11.43
CA ASP A 160 -25.58 -12.81 -12.56
C ASP A 160 -26.01 -14.29 -12.73
N LEU A 161 -25.17 -15.27 -12.33
CA LEU A 161 -25.41 -16.71 -12.45
C LEU A 161 -26.22 -17.29 -11.28
N ASP A 162 -26.02 -16.80 -10.05
CA ASP A 162 -26.77 -17.25 -8.86
C ASP A 162 -28.06 -16.44 -8.65
N ALA A 163 -28.25 -15.37 -9.43
CA ALA A 163 -29.55 -14.74 -9.65
C ALA A 163 -30.49 -15.68 -10.43
N ARG A 164 -30.88 -16.80 -9.79
CA ARG A 164 -31.90 -17.77 -10.24
C ARG A 164 -33.29 -17.15 -10.49
N SER A 165 -33.42 -15.83 -10.43
CA SER A 165 -34.64 -15.07 -10.67
C SER A 165 -34.46 -13.76 -11.46
N GLY A 166 -33.34 -13.59 -12.18
CA GLY A 166 -33.15 -12.56 -13.22
C GLY A 166 -32.21 -11.41 -12.83
N PRO A 167 -31.68 -10.65 -13.82
CA PRO A 167 -30.53 -9.72 -13.70
C PRO A 167 -30.70 -8.49 -12.77
N ASN A 168 -31.86 -8.34 -12.13
CA ASN A 168 -32.30 -7.15 -11.40
C ASN A 168 -32.79 -7.40 -9.96
N ARG A 169 -32.45 -8.55 -9.33
CA ARG A 169 -32.97 -8.94 -8.01
C ARG A 169 -31.94 -9.06 -6.88
N ALA A 170 -30.69 -8.67 -7.10
CA ALA A 170 -29.66 -8.76 -6.07
C ALA A 170 -30.04 -7.93 -4.81
N THR A 171 -29.92 -8.54 -3.63
CA THR A 171 -30.17 -7.88 -2.33
C THR A 171 -28.87 -7.59 -1.57
N VAL A 172 -28.95 -6.80 -0.49
CA VAL A 172 -27.79 -6.55 0.38
C VAL A 172 -27.35 -7.83 1.07
N ARG A 173 -28.32 -8.66 1.49
CA ARG A 173 -28.08 -10.00 2.01
C ARG A 173 -27.30 -10.87 1.03
N ASP A 174 -27.67 -10.91 -0.25
CA ASP A 174 -26.96 -11.73 -1.25
C ASP A 174 -25.52 -11.27 -1.45
N LEU A 175 -25.29 -9.95 -1.45
CA LEU A 175 -23.92 -9.42 -1.49
C LEU A 175 -23.11 -9.83 -0.27
N ARG A 176 -23.72 -9.80 0.92
CA ARG A 176 -23.07 -10.21 2.17
C ARG A 176 -22.81 -11.71 2.22
N THR A 177 -23.72 -12.55 1.72
CA THR A 177 -23.51 -14.00 1.64
C THR A 177 -22.42 -14.34 0.63
N LEU A 178 -22.38 -13.69 -0.52
CA LEU A 178 -21.33 -13.87 -1.53
C LEU A 178 -19.95 -13.45 -1.01
N VAL A 179 -19.86 -12.33 -0.30
CA VAL A 179 -18.64 -11.91 0.41
C VAL A 179 -18.24 -12.98 1.43
N GLY A 180 -19.19 -13.46 2.23
CA GLY A 180 -18.96 -14.51 3.23
C GLY A 180 -18.55 -15.85 2.62
N ALA A 181 -18.94 -16.13 1.38
CA ALA A 181 -18.61 -17.33 0.63
C ALA A 181 -17.24 -17.27 -0.07
N GLY A 182 -16.61 -16.09 -0.20
CA GLY A 182 -15.19 -15.94 -0.52
C GLY A 182 -14.87 -15.25 -1.85
N VAL A 183 -14.20 -14.10 -1.77
CA VAL A 183 -13.53 -13.45 -2.91
C VAL A 183 -12.03 -13.47 -2.66
N ASP A 184 -11.26 -14.23 -3.44
CA ASP A 184 -9.79 -14.26 -3.35
C ASP A 184 -9.17 -12.99 -3.97
N THR A 185 -8.88 -12.00 -3.12
CA THR A 185 -8.22 -10.74 -3.52
C THR A 185 -6.71 -10.71 -3.29
N ALA A 186 -6.10 -11.81 -2.82
CA ALA A 186 -4.68 -11.84 -2.46
C ALA A 186 -3.74 -11.38 -3.60
N PRO A 187 -3.93 -11.80 -4.87
CA PRO A 187 -3.01 -11.41 -5.95
C PRO A 187 -3.06 -9.91 -6.30
N ALA A 188 -4.21 -9.27 -6.13
CA ALA A 188 -4.37 -7.83 -6.39
C ALA A 188 -3.74 -7.00 -5.26
N HIS A 189 -3.88 -7.47 -4.02
CA HIS A 189 -3.26 -6.88 -2.85
C HIS A 189 -1.74 -6.88 -2.95
N GLN A 190 -1.15 -8.02 -3.30
CA GLN A 190 0.28 -8.18 -3.48
C GLN A 190 0.87 -7.14 -4.43
N ARG A 191 0.30 -6.99 -5.63
CA ARG A 191 0.81 -6.06 -6.65
C ARG A 191 0.73 -4.59 -6.22
N LEU A 192 -0.34 -4.19 -5.54
CA LEU A 192 -0.51 -2.81 -5.07
C LEU A 192 0.45 -2.50 -3.91
N THR A 193 0.57 -3.42 -2.96
CA THR A 193 1.47 -3.31 -1.82
C THR A 193 2.93 -3.29 -2.27
N GLU A 194 3.32 -4.24 -3.12
CA GLU A 194 4.65 -4.30 -3.74
C GLU A 194 4.97 -2.99 -4.46
N TYR A 195 4.03 -2.47 -5.26
CA TYR A 195 4.26 -1.23 -5.99
C TYR A 195 4.41 0.00 -5.08
N VAL A 196 3.66 0.09 -3.98
CA VAL A 196 3.82 1.15 -2.97
C VAL A 196 5.20 1.08 -2.33
N TRP A 197 5.56 -0.07 -1.76
CA TRP A 197 6.81 -0.20 -1.00
C TRP A 197 8.03 -0.07 -1.90
N ARG A 198 8.02 -0.67 -3.10
CA ARG A 198 9.09 -0.45 -4.09
C ARG A 198 9.20 1.00 -4.50
N THR A 199 8.09 1.74 -4.60
CA THR A 199 8.15 3.17 -4.92
C THR A 199 8.81 3.96 -3.79
N LEU A 200 8.46 3.70 -2.53
CA LEU A 200 9.03 4.39 -1.37
C LEU A 200 10.51 4.04 -1.19
N LEU A 201 10.86 2.76 -1.20
CA LEU A 201 12.24 2.29 -1.06
C LEU A 201 13.13 2.77 -2.21
N ARG A 202 12.59 2.88 -3.43
CA ARG A 202 13.31 3.44 -4.59
C ARG A 202 13.71 4.90 -4.39
N LEU A 203 12.93 5.71 -3.67
CA LEU A 203 13.33 7.11 -3.40
C LEU A 203 14.59 7.18 -2.55
N VAL A 204 14.69 6.30 -1.56
CA VAL A 204 15.87 6.15 -0.71
C VAL A 204 17.04 5.56 -1.52
N GLY A 205 16.78 4.55 -2.36
CA GLY A 205 17.81 3.98 -3.24
C GLY A 205 18.37 4.96 -4.26
N LEU A 206 17.57 5.89 -4.79
CA LEU A 206 18.06 6.99 -5.63
C LEU A 206 19.04 7.87 -4.85
N PHE A 207 18.72 8.21 -3.60
CA PHE A 207 19.63 8.97 -2.75
C PHE A 207 20.97 8.25 -2.53
N TRP A 208 20.96 6.93 -2.30
CA TRP A 208 22.20 6.13 -2.23
C TRP A 208 23.00 6.18 -3.52
N GLY A 209 22.34 6.07 -4.68
CA GLY A 209 23.01 6.18 -5.97
C GLY A 209 23.69 7.55 -6.16
N TRP A 210 23.07 8.63 -5.68
CA TRP A 210 23.67 9.97 -5.75
C TRP A 210 24.89 10.06 -4.83
N ALA A 211 24.79 9.59 -3.59
CA ALA A 211 25.91 9.58 -2.64
C ALA A 211 27.09 8.70 -3.13
N ALA A 212 26.82 7.58 -3.79
CA ALA A 212 27.85 6.78 -4.45
C ALA A 212 28.58 7.55 -5.55
N ILE A 213 27.83 8.24 -6.42
CA ILE A 213 28.41 9.04 -7.51
C ILE A 213 29.28 10.17 -6.95
N VAL A 214 28.80 10.87 -5.91
CA VAL A 214 29.57 11.91 -5.21
C VAL A 214 30.89 11.36 -4.70
N ALA A 215 30.90 10.22 -4.00
CA ALA A 215 32.12 9.64 -3.43
C ALA A 215 33.12 9.18 -4.52
N VAL A 216 32.62 8.58 -5.60
CA VAL A 216 33.46 8.14 -6.73
C VAL A 216 34.05 9.33 -7.46
N THR A 217 33.22 10.32 -7.83
CA THR A 217 33.71 11.49 -8.54
C THR A 217 34.63 12.35 -7.68
N SER A 218 34.40 12.45 -6.38
CA SER A 218 35.25 13.25 -5.50
C SER A 218 36.68 12.71 -5.39
N THR A 219 36.90 11.45 -5.74
CA THR A 219 38.23 10.81 -5.79
C THR A 219 39.08 11.33 -6.96
N PHE A 220 38.44 11.66 -8.09
CA PHE A 220 39.13 11.95 -9.37
C PHE A 220 38.79 13.32 -9.97
N ALA A 221 37.96 14.12 -9.32
CA ALA A 221 37.47 15.37 -9.89
C ALA A 221 37.69 16.54 -8.92
N GLY A 222 38.07 17.69 -9.48
CA GLY A 222 38.15 18.95 -8.73
C GLY A 222 36.77 19.56 -8.43
N PRO A 223 36.70 20.61 -7.59
CA PRO A 223 35.45 21.19 -7.09
C PRO A 223 34.46 21.65 -8.17
N SER A 224 34.97 22.18 -9.30
CA SER A 224 34.12 22.67 -10.39
C SER A 224 33.41 21.54 -11.13
N VAL A 225 34.09 20.41 -11.35
CA VAL A 225 33.51 19.23 -11.99
C VAL A 225 32.50 18.57 -11.06
N LEU A 226 32.82 18.47 -9.76
CA LEU A 226 31.90 17.95 -8.74
C LEU A 226 30.58 18.72 -8.74
N ARG A 227 30.62 20.05 -8.60
CA ARG A 227 29.40 20.88 -8.61
C ARG A 227 28.54 20.67 -9.85
N LEU A 228 29.14 20.49 -11.02
CA LEU A 228 28.44 20.26 -12.28
C LEU A 228 27.77 18.87 -12.30
N VAL A 229 28.56 17.82 -12.04
CA VAL A 229 28.07 16.45 -12.03
C VAL A 229 26.97 16.28 -10.98
N ASP A 230 27.17 16.82 -9.79
CA ASP A 230 26.25 16.65 -8.67
C ASP A 230 24.94 17.39 -8.88
N SER A 231 24.98 18.61 -9.44
CA SER A 231 23.76 19.32 -9.84
C SER A 231 22.96 18.56 -10.89
N ALA A 232 23.65 17.96 -11.87
CA ALA A 232 23.02 17.15 -12.91
C ALA A 232 22.40 15.86 -12.34
N VAL A 233 23.14 15.14 -11.50
CA VAL A 233 22.68 13.87 -10.88
C VAL A 233 21.52 14.13 -9.92
N LEU A 234 21.62 15.13 -9.04
CA LEU A 234 20.56 15.50 -8.11
C LEU A 234 19.29 15.92 -8.84
N GLY A 235 19.42 16.70 -9.92
CA GLY A 235 18.30 17.09 -10.80
C GLY A 235 17.65 15.87 -11.46
N ALA A 236 18.45 14.97 -12.04
CA ALA A 236 17.96 13.75 -12.66
C ALA A 236 17.24 12.83 -11.66
N PHE A 237 17.83 12.62 -10.48
CA PHE A 237 17.28 11.73 -9.46
C PHE A 237 16.04 12.33 -8.79
N GLY A 238 16.05 13.64 -8.54
CA GLY A 238 14.87 14.38 -8.11
C GLY A 238 13.72 14.27 -9.11
N PHE A 239 14.01 14.44 -10.40
CA PHE A 239 13.01 14.26 -11.46
C PHE A 239 12.45 12.83 -11.50
N ILE A 240 13.32 11.81 -11.44
CA ILE A 240 12.91 10.40 -11.41
C ILE A 240 12.04 10.13 -10.17
N GLY A 241 12.44 10.62 -9.00
CA GLY A 241 11.72 10.46 -7.74
C GLY A 241 10.32 11.10 -7.78
N VAL A 242 10.23 12.37 -8.17
CA VAL A 242 8.95 13.08 -8.33
C VAL A 242 8.07 12.40 -9.37
N ARG A 243 8.64 11.98 -10.51
CA ARG A 243 7.90 11.27 -11.56
C ARG A 243 7.41 9.90 -11.07
N SER A 244 8.19 9.20 -10.25
CA SER A 244 7.80 7.93 -9.62
C SER A 244 6.62 8.12 -8.68
N LEU A 245 6.69 9.10 -7.78
CA LEU A 245 5.58 9.44 -6.87
C LEU A 245 4.33 9.92 -7.62
N ARG A 246 4.48 10.75 -8.66
CA ARG A 246 3.34 11.19 -9.49
C ARG A 246 2.71 10.01 -10.23
N ARG A 247 3.51 9.11 -10.81
CA ARG A 247 2.99 7.88 -11.43
C ARG A 247 2.30 7.01 -10.40
N ALA A 248 2.87 6.88 -9.20
CA ALA A 248 2.29 6.07 -8.16
C ALA A 248 0.96 6.65 -7.69
N ARG A 249 0.87 7.96 -7.45
CA ARG A 249 -0.38 8.65 -7.10
C ARG A 249 -1.45 8.56 -8.21
N ARG A 250 -1.05 8.38 -9.48
CA ARG A 250 -1.97 8.19 -10.62
C ARG A 250 -2.41 6.74 -10.80
N ARG A 251 -1.52 5.77 -10.53
CA ARG A 251 -1.78 4.33 -10.67
C ARG A 251 -2.46 3.74 -9.44
N LEU A 252 -2.19 4.32 -8.28
CA LEU A 252 -2.77 3.92 -7.01
C LEU A 252 -4.08 4.67 -6.76
N PRO A 253 -5.04 4.01 -6.11
CA PRO A 253 -6.29 4.62 -5.65
C PRO A 253 -6.05 5.81 -4.71
N LYS A 254 -7.00 6.74 -4.68
CA LYS A 254 -6.95 7.90 -3.78
C LYS A 254 -6.81 7.43 -2.33
N GLY A 255 -5.84 7.98 -1.62
CA GLY A 255 -5.60 7.66 -0.20
C GLY A 255 -4.81 6.38 0.07
N TYR A 256 -4.65 5.44 -0.89
CA TYR A 256 -3.96 4.16 -0.62
C TYR A 256 -2.47 4.35 -0.26
N LEU A 257 -1.76 5.17 -1.02
CA LEU A 257 -0.37 5.53 -0.71
C LEU A 257 -0.25 6.16 0.67
N GLY A 258 -1.18 7.05 1.03
CA GLY A 258 -1.20 7.73 2.33
C GLY A 258 -1.52 6.78 3.48
N MET A 259 -2.44 5.85 3.28
CA MET A 259 -2.81 4.82 4.26
C MET A 259 -1.59 3.96 4.64
N ARG A 260 -0.80 3.52 3.65
CA ARG A 260 0.42 2.73 3.89
C ARG A 260 1.57 3.57 4.46
N ALA A 261 1.75 4.80 3.97
CA ALA A 261 2.79 5.71 4.45
C ALA A 261 2.54 6.20 5.89
N ARG A 262 1.32 6.06 6.42
CA ARG A 262 0.95 6.42 7.80
C ARG A 262 1.25 5.34 8.84
N ARG A 263 1.78 4.17 8.43
CA ARG A 263 2.28 3.17 9.40
C ARG A 263 3.37 3.80 10.28
N PRO A 264 3.43 3.50 11.59
CA PRO A 264 4.34 4.20 12.49
C PRO A 264 5.80 4.04 12.07
N GLU A 265 6.21 2.85 11.64
CA GLU A 265 7.57 2.60 11.13
C GLU A 265 7.83 3.35 9.82
N ALA A 266 6.84 3.41 8.91
CA ALA A 266 6.98 4.13 7.64
C ALA A 266 7.05 5.66 7.85
N VAL A 267 6.25 6.20 8.77
CA VAL A 267 6.29 7.62 9.15
C VAL A 267 7.65 7.96 9.74
N LEU A 268 8.14 7.14 10.68
CA LEU A 268 9.46 7.35 11.28
C LEU A 268 10.56 7.28 10.21
N GLY A 269 10.53 6.29 9.33
CA GLY A 269 11.50 6.16 8.24
C GLY A 269 11.47 7.38 7.29
N LEU A 270 10.29 7.85 6.91
CA LEU A 270 10.15 9.04 6.08
C LEU A 270 10.66 10.32 6.78
N LEU A 271 10.38 10.48 8.08
CA LEU A 271 10.89 11.62 8.87
C LEU A 271 12.42 11.60 8.95
N VAL A 272 13.02 10.44 9.24
CA VAL A 272 14.47 10.27 9.26
C VAL A 272 15.07 10.61 7.89
N PHE A 273 14.45 10.15 6.79
CA PHE A 273 14.92 10.45 5.43
C PHE A 273 14.84 11.95 5.09
N VAL A 274 13.76 12.62 5.51
CA VAL A 274 13.59 14.07 5.32
C VAL A 274 14.68 14.87 6.03
N VAL A 275 15.18 14.40 7.17
CA VAL A 275 16.31 15.02 7.89
C VAL A 275 17.67 14.65 7.26
N ALA A 276 17.81 13.41 6.79
CA ALA A 276 19.05 12.94 6.16
C ALA A 276 19.39 13.73 4.87
N LEU A 277 18.38 14.06 4.06
CA LEU A 277 18.57 14.74 2.78
C LEU A 277 19.31 16.10 2.88
N PRO A 278 18.84 17.09 3.69
CA PRO A 278 19.55 18.36 3.82
C PRO A 278 20.93 18.19 4.47
N LEU A 279 21.09 17.24 5.41
CA LEU A 279 22.39 16.97 6.02
C LEU A 279 23.41 16.51 4.97
N ALA A 280 23.00 15.63 4.06
CA ALA A 280 23.86 15.17 2.97
C ALA A 280 24.25 16.30 2.01
N LEU A 281 23.31 17.21 1.70
CA LEU A 281 23.58 18.37 0.86
C LEU A 281 24.57 19.34 1.52
N ILE A 282 24.48 19.54 2.85
CA ILE A 282 25.44 20.34 3.61
C ILE A 282 26.83 19.70 3.58
N GLY A 283 26.93 18.39 3.81
CA GLY A 283 28.20 17.67 3.73
C GLY A 283 28.81 17.75 2.33
N HIS A 284 28.00 17.59 1.30
CA HIS A 284 28.43 17.75 -0.09
C HIS A 284 28.91 19.19 -0.39
N ALA A 285 28.20 20.21 0.08
CA ALA A 285 28.64 21.60 -0.06
C ALA A 285 30.02 21.82 0.59
N ALA A 286 30.28 21.22 1.76
CA ALA A 286 31.59 21.29 2.40
C ALA A 286 32.71 20.66 1.55
N ILE A 287 32.46 19.52 0.90
CA ILE A 287 33.42 18.85 -0.01
C ILE A 287 33.78 19.74 -1.22
N THR A 288 32.84 20.57 -1.69
CA THR A 288 33.03 21.41 -2.90
C THR A 288 33.58 22.82 -2.61
N ILE A 289 33.64 23.26 -1.35
CA ILE A 289 34.16 24.57 -0.96
C ILE A 289 35.69 24.59 -0.91
N ASP A 290 36.35 23.43 -0.80
CA ASP A 290 37.80 23.22 -0.93
C ASP A 290 38.67 24.22 -0.14
N ARG A 291 38.34 24.43 1.14
CA ARG A 291 39.07 25.34 2.05
C ARG A 291 40.23 24.65 2.79
N GLY A 292 40.64 23.46 2.35
CA GLY A 292 41.66 22.62 2.98
C GLY A 292 41.15 21.22 3.35
N ASP A 293 42.07 20.32 3.67
CA ASP A 293 41.79 18.88 3.90
C ASP A 293 40.77 18.65 5.01
N THR A 294 40.84 19.43 6.09
CA THR A 294 39.94 19.31 7.25
C THR A 294 38.47 19.57 6.90
N ALA A 295 38.19 20.55 6.04
CA ALA A 295 36.82 20.86 5.61
C ALA A 295 36.25 19.76 4.71
N THR A 296 37.10 19.15 3.88
CA THR A 296 36.75 18.06 2.99
C THR A 296 36.45 16.78 3.79
N THR A 297 37.30 16.43 4.76
CA THR A 297 37.07 15.29 5.66
C THR A 297 35.81 15.46 6.49
N LEU A 298 35.56 16.67 7.04
CA LEU A 298 34.30 16.98 7.71
C LEU A 298 33.09 16.79 6.78
N GLY A 299 33.22 17.24 5.53
CA GLY A 299 32.20 17.03 4.51
C GLY A 299 31.88 15.56 4.27
N TYR A 300 32.90 14.71 4.13
CA TYR A 300 32.70 13.25 4.01
C TYR A 300 32.01 12.67 5.25
N VAL A 301 32.44 13.02 6.46
CA VAL A 301 31.80 12.54 7.70
C VAL A 301 30.33 12.91 7.77
N VAL A 302 29.97 14.14 7.38
CA VAL A 302 28.57 14.59 7.35
C VAL A 302 27.76 13.82 6.31
N VAL A 303 28.29 13.61 5.11
CA VAL A 303 27.63 12.79 4.06
C VAL A 303 27.43 11.34 4.53
N LEU A 304 28.44 10.73 5.15
CA LEU A 304 28.37 9.36 5.65
C LEU A 304 27.39 9.23 6.82
N THR A 305 27.28 10.25 7.67
CA THR A 305 26.28 10.29 8.75
C THR A 305 24.87 10.37 8.17
N ALA A 306 24.66 11.21 7.15
CA ALA A 306 23.39 11.28 6.44
C ALA A 306 23.05 9.97 5.72
N LEU A 307 24.06 9.28 5.17
CA LEU A 307 23.89 7.95 4.59
C LEU A 307 23.43 6.93 5.64
N GLY A 308 24.04 6.92 6.83
CA GLY A 308 23.61 6.06 7.94
C GLY A 308 22.16 6.33 8.37
N ALA A 309 21.77 7.60 8.47
CA ALA A 309 20.37 7.97 8.72
C ALA A 309 19.43 7.48 7.59
N SER A 310 19.85 7.64 6.33
CA SER A 310 19.10 7.12 5.19
C SER A 310 19.03 5.59 5.17
N ALA A 311 20.05 4.88 5.65
CA ALA A 311 20.05 3.43 5.79
C ALA A 311 19.03 2.97 6.84
N LEU A 312 18.99 3.65 7.98
CA LEU A 312 17.95 3.43 8.99
C LEU A 312 16.55 3.69 8.44
N ALA A 313 16.36 4.79 7.69
CA ALA A 313 15.10 5.09 7.02
C ALA A 313 14.67 3.97 6.06
N HIS A 314 15.61 3.41 5.29
CA HIS A 314 15.37 2.28 4.39
C HIS A 314 14.88 1.06 5.17
N LEU A 315 15.59 0.67 6.24
CA LEU A 315 15.21 -0.46 7.08
C LEU A 315 13.85 -0.26 7.74
N LEU A 316 13.52 0.93 8.20
CA LEU A 316 12.21 1.22 8.79
C LEU A 316 11.08 1.07 7.76
N LEU A 317 11.28 1.54 6.53
CA LEU A 317 10.34 1.33 5.43
C LEU A 317 10.22 -0.15 5.06
N PHE A 318 11.33 -0.89 5.08
CA PHE A 318 11.35 -2.32 4.81
C PHE A 318 10.67 -3.13 5.91
N ILE A 319 10.92 -2.82 7.18
CA ILE A 319 10.22 -3.40 8.33
C ILE A 319 8.72 -3.12 8.23
N ALA A 320 8.34 -1.91 7.83
CA ALA A 320 6.94 -1.56 7.60
C ALA A 320 6.29 -2.39 6.48
N TRP A 321 7.07 -2.92 5.53
CA TRP A 321 6.62 -3.85 4.51
C TRP A 321 6.54 -5.29 5.04
N VAL A 322 7.60 -5.78 5.69
CA VAL A 322 7.72 -7.15 6.19
C VAL A 322 6.72 -7.46 7.32
N ARG A 323 6.41 -6.48 8.18
CA ARG A 323 5.46 -6.67 9.28
C ARG A 323 4.02 -6.73 8.75
N PRO A 324 3.29 -7.84 9.00
CA PRO A 324 1.90 -7.97 8.58
C PRO A 324 1.04 -6.96 9.35
N ALA A 325 0.12 -6.29 8.63
CA ALA A 325 -1.05 -5.73 9.30
C ALA A 325 -2.01 -6.90 9.59
N CYS A 326 -2.74 -6.82 10.70
CA CYS A 326 -3.75 -7.81 11.07
C CYS A 326 -4.59 -8.24 9.84
N GLY A 327 -4.52 -9.52 9.46
CA GLY A 327 -5.31 -10.10 8.37
C GLY A 327 -4.73 -10.02 6.95
N ALA A 328 -3.57 -9.39 6.73
CA ALA A 328 -2.96 -9.29 5.40
C ALA A 328 -1.87 -10.34 5.16
N GLU A 329 -2.07 -11.26 4.21
CA GLU A 329 -1.00 -12.07 3.60
C GLU A 329 -0.12 -11.17 2.70
N ASP A 330 0.70 -10.33 3.35
CA ASP A 330 1.67 -9.40 2.73
C ASP A 330 3.04 -10.08 2.45
N ARG A 331 3.15 -11.41 2.58
CA ARG A 331 4.42 -12.14 2.72
C ARG A 331 5.23 -12.32 1.43
N ASP A 332 4.59 -12.45 0.27
CA ASP A 332 5.21 -13.23 -0.83
C ASP A 332 6.15 -12.46 -1.79
N ALA A 333 6.40 -11.15 -1.59
CA ALA A 333 7.20 -10.34 -2.53
C ALA A 333 8.41 -9.63 -1.92
N ASN A 334 8.59 -9.69 -0.59
CA ASN A 334 9.66 -8.96 0.09
C ASN A 334 11.03 -9.64 -0.09
N TRP A 335 11.10 -10.97 -0.11
CA TRP A 335 12.35 -11.72 -0.33
C TRP A 335 12.96 -11.48 -1.70
N VAL A 336 12.14 -11.56 -2.76
CA VAL A 336 12.59 -11.29 -4.14
C VAL A 336 13.15 -9.88 -4.25
N TYR A 337 12.53 -8.91 -3.58
CA TYR A 337 13.06 -7.55 -3.54
C TYR A 337 14.37 -7.46 -2.77
N ALA A 338 14.45 -7.97 -1.53
CA ALA A 338 15.67 -7.92 -0.72
C ALA A 338 16.86 -8.56 -1.45
N MET A 339 16.63 -9.72 -2.06
CA MET A 339 17.66 -10.43 -2.82
C MET A 339 18.02 -9.69 -4.11
N SER A 340 17.07 -9.05 -4.77
CA SER A 340 17.38 -8.19 -5.93
C SER A 340 18.31 -7.03 -5.55
N GLY A 341 18.15 -6.45 -4.35
CA GLY A 341 19.08 -5.46 -3.82
C GLY A 341 20.50 -6.00 -3.69
N VAL A 342 20.66 -7.17 -3.05
CA VAL A 342 21.96 -7.84 -2.91
C VAL A 342 22.60 -8.10 -4.27
N ILE A 343 21.87 -8.70 -5.20
CA ILE A 343 22.38 -9.10 -6.52
C ILE A 343 22.73 -7.89 -7.40
N LEU A 344 21.92 -6.83 -7.36
CA LEU A 344 22.09 -5.67 -8.24
C LEU A 344 23.07 -4.63 -7.70
N VAL A 345 23.26 -4.56 -6.38
CA VAL A 345 24.06 -3.49 -5.75
C VAL A 345 25.43 -3.98 -5.29
N VAL A 346 25.52 -5.18 -4.71
CA VAL A 346 26.79 -5.67 -4.12
C VAL A 346 27.87 -5.87 -5.18
N PRO A 347 27.64 -6.56 -6.31
CA PRO A 347 28.70 -6.78 -7.29
C PRO A 347 29.24 -5.48 -7.91
N PRO A 348 28.41 -4.51 -8.36
CA PRO A 348 28.93 -3.22 -8.81
C PRO A 348 29.71 -2.46 -7.75
N ALA A 349 29.27 -2.48 -6.48
CA ALA A 349 29.98 -1.81 -5.39
C ALA A 349 31.39 -2.40 -5.18
N VAL A 350 31.52 -3.74 -5.25
CA VAL A 350 32.82 -4.43 -5.17
C VAL A 350 33.72 -4.06 -6.35
N VAL A 351 33.17 -4.05 -7.57
CA VAL A 351 33.93 -3.68 -8.78
C VAL A 351 34.44 -2.23 -8.68
N ILE A 352 33.56 -1.28 -8.32
CA ILE A 352 33.94 0.12 -8.15
C ILE A 352 34.99 0.27 -7.05
N GLY A 353 34.83 -0.40 -5.91
CA GLY A 353 35.81 -0.40 -4.83
C GLY A 353 37.17 -0.93 -5.27
N GLY A 354 37.20 -2.01 -6.06
CA GLY A 354 38.43 -2.55 -6.63
C GLY A 354 39.11 -1.58 -7.60
N VAL A 355 38.35 -0.91 -8.47
CA VAL A 355 38.88 0.12 -9.38
C VAL A 355 39.45 1.30 -8.59
N LEU A 356 38.75 1.77 -7.56
CA LEU A 356 39.22 2.86 -6.68
C LEU A 356 40.51 2.48 -5.95
N ALA A 357 40.64 1.23 -5.49
CA ALA A 357 41.84 0.74 -4.85
C ALA A 357 43.03 0.67 -5.82
N LEU A 358 42.82 0.22 -7.06
CA LEU A 358 43.87 0.17 -8.10
C LEU A 358 44.34 1.56 -8.52
N LEU A 359 43.41 2.51 -8.63
CA LEU A 359 43.69 3.89 -9.02
C LEU A 359 44.06 4.80 -7.84
N HIS A 360 44.18 4.24 -6.63
CA HIS A 360 44.38 5.04 -5.41
C HIS A 360 45.65 5.91 -5.50
N GLY A 361 46.73 5.38 -6.06
CA GLY A 361 48.01 6.11 -6.17
C GLY A 361 48.02 7.26 -7.19
N VAL A 362 47.01 7.33 -8.07
CA VAL A 362 46.86 8.40 -9.08
C VAL A 362 45.63 9.28 -8.82
N ALA A 363 44.93 9.05 -7.71
CA ALA A 363 43.74 9.80 -7.34
C ALA A 363 44.10 11.25 -6.98
N LEU A 364 43.27 12.19 -7.43
CA LEU A 364 43.39 13.60 -7.00
C LEU A 364 43.11 13.74 -5.50
N ARG A 365 42.19 12.92 -4.98
CA ARG A 365 41.85 12.86 -3.56
C ARG A 365 41.67 11.40 -3.12
N PRO A 366 42.71 10.75 -2.58
CA PRO A 366 42.63 9.34 -2.17
C PRO A 366 41.57 9.08 -1.08
N ASP A 367 41.23 10.10 -0.29
CA ASP A 367 40.21 10.04 0.77
C ASP A 367 38.81 9.67 0.26
N GLY A 368 38.49 10.05 -0.98
CA GLY A 368 37.23 9.69 -1.61
C GLY A 368 37.05 8.17 -1.75
N ALA A 369 38.14 7.43 -1.95
CA ALA A 369 38.12 5.97 -1.99
C ALA A 369 37.75 5.36 -0.63
N TRP A 370 38.25 5.94 0.47
CA TRP A 370 37.88 5.53 1.82
C TRP A 370 36.43 5.87 2.16
N ALA A 371 35.97 7.06 1.76
CA ALA A 371 34.56 7.43 1.90
C ALA A 371 33.63 6.47 1.11
N PHE A 372 34.01 6.07 -0.11
CA PHE A 372 33.28 5.07 -0.87
C PHE A 372 33.27 3.69 -0.20
N ALA A 373 34.40 3.25 0.38
CA ALA A 373 34.46 1.98 1.10
C ALA A 373 33.50 1.94 2.31
N VAL A 374 33.43 3.05 3.06
CA VAL A 374 32.45 3.20 4.15
C VAL A 374 31.01 3.21 3.62
N PHE A 375 30.76 3.95 2.54
CA PHE A 375 29.45 3.98 1.87
C PHE A 375 29.00 2.57 1.47
N ALA A 376 29.87 1.82 0.78
CA ALA A 376 29.59 0.48 0.31
C ALA A 376 29.31 -0.46 1.48
N ALA A 377 30.12 -0.39 2.54
CA ALA A 377 29.91 -1.17 3.75
C ALA A 377 28.53 -0.92 4.39
N ILE A 378 28.11 0.34 4.52
CA ILE A 378 26.79 0.69 5.09
C ILE A 378 25.65 0.13 4.23
N VAL A 379 25.73 0.30 2.91
CA VAL A 379 24.68 -0.17 1.98
C VAL A 379 24.61 -1.70 1.97
N VAL A 380 25.75 -2.38 1.85
CA VAL A 380 25.79 -3.86 1.83
C VAL A 380 25.30 -4.44 3.16
N ALA A 381 25.72 -3.89 4.30
CA ALA A 381 25.21 -4.31 5.61
C ALA A 381 23.69 -4.13 5.72
N THR A 382 23.16 -3.02 5.19
CA THR A 382 21.72 -2.76 5.15
C THR A 382 20.98 -3.82 4.35
N LEU A 383 21.46 -4.14 3.13
CA LEU A 383 20.85 -5.16 2.27
C LEU A 383 20.91 -6.57 2.87
N CYS A 384 22.00 -6.90 3.58
CA CYS A 384 22.12 -8.15 4.33
C CYS A 384 21.08 -8.25 5.46
N VAL A 385 20.84 -7.15 6.18
CA VAL A 385 19.80 -7.09 7.21
C VAL A 385 18.41 -7.24 6.59
N GLU A 386 18.13 -6.61 5.44
CA GLU A 386 16.87 -6.80 4.72
C GLU A 386 16.65 -8.26 4.32
N ALA A 387 17.67 -8.90 3.73
CA ALA A 387 17.61 -10.30 3.36
C ALA A 387 17.35 -11.19 4.59
N ALA A 388 18.03 -10.92 5.72
CA ALA A 388 17.80 -11.63 6.97
C ALA A 388 16.37 -11.45 7.51
N LEU A 389 15.85 -10.22 7.52
CA LEU A 389 14.49 -9.91 7.98
C LEU A 389 13.43 -10.60 7.12
N SER A 390 13.58 -10.56 5.80
CA SER A 390 12.71 -11.29 4.88
C SER A 390 12.78 -12.79 5.09
N PHE A 391 13.99 -13.34 5.23
CA PHE A 391 14.18 -14.76 5.46
C PHE A 391 13.49 -15.25 6.74
N ILE A 392 13.62 -14.49 7.84
CA ILE A 392 12.96 -14.77 9.12
C ILE A 392 11.44 -14.72 8.96
N ALA A 393 10.92 -13.81 8.15
CA ALA A 393 9.48 -13.66 7.95
C ALA A 393 8.85 -14.79 7.10
N GLU A 394 9.62 -15.39 6.19
CA GLU A 394 9.14 -16.43 5.27
C GLU A 394 9.42 -17.87 5.76
N THR A 395 10.45 -18.08 6.56
CA THR A 395 10.97 -19.44 6.85
C THR A 395 10.58 -19.92 8.25
N PRO A 396 10.14 -21.18 8.43
CA PRO A 396 9.97 -21.76 9.75
C PRO A 396 11.30 -21.79 10.52
N TRP A 397 11.22 -21.84 11.86
CA TRP A 397 12.35 -21.62 12.78
C TRP A 397 13.60 -22.48 12.52
N VAL A 398 13.45 -23.69 11.98
CA VAL A 398 14.54 -24.69 11.89
C VAL A 398 15.57 -24.38 10.78
N PRO A 399 15.21 -24.12 9.50
CA PRO A 399 16.16 -23.59 8.52
C PRO A 399 16.65 -22.16 8.83
N GLY A 400 15.87 -21.40 9.62
CA GLY A 400 16.20 -20.08 10.16
C GLY A 400 17.58 -20.01 10.82
N ALA A 401 17.87 -20.96 11.71
CA ALA A 401 19.07 -20.95 12.55
C ALA A 401 20.39 -21.13 11.77
N ILE A 402 20.36 -21.79 10.61
CA ILE A 402 21.56 -22.08 9.81
C ILE A 402 21.84 -20.96 8.79
N MET A 403 20.79 -20.42 8.16
CA MET A 403 20.95 -19.42 7.11
C MET A 403 21.10 -17.99 7.65
N LEU A 404 20.61 -17.71 8.86
CA LEU A 404 20.73 -16.39 9.47
C LEU A 404 22.19 -15.95 9.70
N PRO A 405 23.09 -16.80 10.25
CA PRO A 405 24.51 -16.48 10.31
C PRO A 405 25.13 -16.22 8.93
N ILE A 406 24.73 -16.97 7.90
CA ILE A 406 25.24 -16.81 6.53
C ILE A 406 24.84 -15.44 5.96
N LEU A 407 23.61 -14.99 6.21
CA LEU A 407 23.12 -13.69 5.75
C LEU A 407 23.74 -12.51 6.53
N LEU A 408 24.10 -12.72 7.81
CA LEU A 408 24.66 -11.66 8.67
C LEU A 408 26.18 -11.60 8.71
N LEU A 409 26.89 -12.68 8.35
CA LEU A 409 28.36 -12.70 8.29
C LEU A 409 28.94 -11.58 7.38
N PRO A 410 28.39 -11.31 6.18
CA PRO A 410 28.87 -10.20 5.36
C PRO A 410 28.62 -8.84 6.02
N ALA A 411 27.54 -8.68 6.80
CA ALA A 411 27.27 -7.44 7.53
C ALA A 411 28.31 -7.19 8.63
N ALA A 412 28.76 -8.25 9.34
CA ALA A 412 29.86 -8.16 10.29
C ALA A 412 31.19 -7.78 9.60
N GLY A 413 31.48 -8.38 8.44
CA GLY A 413 32.62 -7.98 7.61
C GLY A 413 32.57 -6.52 7.17
N CYS A 414 31.38 -6.03 6.80
CA CYS A 414 31.16 -4.62 6.47
C CYS A 414 31.39 -3.69 7.67
N ALA A 415 30.99 -4.09 8.88
CA ALA A 415 31.25 -3.31 10.09
C ALA A 415 32.76 -3.15 10.34
N LEU A 416 33.54 -4.22 10.16
CA LEU A 416 35.00 -4.16 10.27
C LEU A 416 35.62 -3.27 9.19
N LEU A 417 35.19 -3.42 7.94
CA LEU A 417 35.62 -2.59 6.82
C LEU A 417 35.32 -1.11 7.07
N MET A 418 34.12 -0.81 7.59
CA MET A 418 33.69 0.54 7.93
C MET A 418 34.59 1.18 8.98
N VAL A 419 34.86 0.49 10.09
CA VAL A 419 35.76 1.01 11.14
C VAL A 419 37.16 1.24 10.61
N TRP A 420 37.67 0.31 9.80
CA TRP A 420 39.01 0.42 9.22
C TRP A 420 39.12 1.58 8.22
N ALA A 421 38.16 1.71 7.30
CA ALA A 421 38.13 2.78 6.31
C ALA A 421 37.86 4.16 6.95
N LEU A 422 37.00 4.24 7.96
CA LEU A 422 36.79 5.49 8.73
C LEU A 422 38.08 5.96 9.41
N ARG A 423 38.88 5.05 9.98
CA ARG A 423 40.16 5.43 10.58
C ARG A 423 41.13 5.99 9.54
N ARG A 424 41.17 5.39 8.35
CA ARG A 424 41.99 5.89 7.23
C ARG A 424 41.50 7.23 6.71
N LEU A 425 40.19 7.44 6.67
CA LEU A 425 39.58 8.70 6.21
C LEU A 425 39.84 9.88 7.17
N VAL A 426 39.84 9.62 8.47
CA VAL A 426 39.93 10.68 9.50
C VAL A 426 41.37 10.95 9.94
N PHE A 427 42.23 9.93 9.93
CA PHE A 427 43.58 10.01 10.50
C PHE A 427 44.70 9.59 9.54
N GLY A 428 44.37 9.17 8.32
CA GLY A 428 45.34 8.90 7.26
C GLY A 428 45.66 10.18 6.50
#